data_AF-A0A7S2R0T0-F1
#
_entry.id   AF-A0A7S2R0T0-F1
#
_cell.length_a   1.000
_cell.length_b   1.000
_cell.length_c   1.000
_cell.angle_alpha   90.00
_cell.angle_beta   90.00
_cell.angle_gamma   90.00
#
_symmetry.space_group_name_H-M   'P 1'
#
loop_
_entity.id
_entity.type
_entity.pdbx_description
1 polymer ?
#
loop_
_entity_poly.entity_id
_entity_poly.type
_entity_poly.pdbx_seq_one_letter_code
_entity_poly.pdbx_strand_id
1 'polypeptide(L)'
;MIYRYFGRSRARSKRSDSVPFIILGPNVDHWKDTGKLLASRGFNVMACQRVQDDTDNNDDKKHRYDSTTSTGAAVDGDELVLSILDALRWNRAILVGCDADSILA
;
A
#
# COMPACT_ATOMS: atom_id res chain seq x y z
N MET A 1 1.51 -8.71 -6.20
CA MET A 1 1.70 -7.41 -5.51
C MET A 1 3.12 -6.91 -5.74
N ILE A 2 3.31 -5.62 -6.04
CA ILE A 2 4.63 -4.99 -6.15
C ILE A 2 4.79 -4.05 -4.97
N TYR A 3 5.96 -4.07 -4.31
CA TYR A 3 6.25 -3.17 -3.20
C TYR A 3 7.63 -2.54 -3.30
N ARG A 4 7.81 -1.38 -2.68
CA ARG A 4 9.11 -0.74 -2.50
C ARG A 4 9.25 -0.21 -1.09
N TYR A 5 10.34 -0.62 -0.43
CA TYR A 5 10.68 -0.17 0.90
C TYR A 5 11.70 0.96 0.86
N PHE A 6 11.42 2.05 1.58
CA PHE A 6 12.35 3.14 1.81
C PHE A 6 12.72 3.16 3.30
N GLY A 7 13.90 2.62 3.60
CA GLY A 7 14.42 2.57 4.95
C GLY A 7 14.88 3.95 5.41
N ARG A 8 14.61 4.28 6.69
CA ARG A 8 15.08 5.51 7.32
C ARG A 8 16.60 5.68 7.18
N SER A 9 17.04 6.90 6.96
CA SER A 9 18.47 7.22 6.98
C SER A 9 19.05 7.02 8.38
N ARG A 10 19.98 6.06 8.54
CA ARG A 10 20.66 5.77 9.82
C ARG A 10 21.40 6.98 10.39
N ALA A 11 21.82 7.92 9.55
CA ALA A 11 22.58 9.10 9.97
C ALA A 11 21.80 10.09 10.87
N ARG A 12 20.46 10.01 10.92
CA ARG A 12 19.62 10.93 11.70
C ARG A 12 18.72 10.29 12.75
N SER A 13 18.67 8.95 12.85
CA SER A 13 17.64 8.26 13.65
C SER A 13 18.13 7.81 15.02
N LYS A 14 18.10 8.72 16.02
CA LYS A 14 18.09 8.35 17.45
C LYS A 14 16.70 7.95 17.97
N ARG A 15 15.63 8.11 17.18
CA ARG A 15 14.26 7.81 17.61
C ARG A 15 13.84 6.42 17.17
N SER A 16 13.82 5.48 18.11
CA SER A 16 13.23 4.15 17.95
C SER A 16 11.72 4.20 17.66
N ASP A 17 11.06 5.33 17.97
CA ASP A 17 9.58 5.41 18.07
C ASP A 17 8.87 6.06 16.87
N SER A 18 9.57 6.26 15.74
CA SER A 18 8.92 6.83 14.56
C SER A 18 7.85 5.87 14.01
N VAL A 19 6.61 6.35 13.87
CA VAL A 19 5.52 5.59 13.25
C VAL A 19 5.81 5.44 11.75
N PRO A 20 5.82 4.21 11.20
CA PRO A 20 6.06 3.96 9.78
C PRO A 20 4.86 4.39 8.91
N PHE A 21 5.11 4.61 7.62
CA PHE A 21 4.09 4.89 6.62
C PHE A 21 3.89 3.67 5.72
N ILE A 22 2.63 3.32 5.45
CA ILE A 22 2.22 2.39 4.41
C ILE A 22 1.44 3.20 3.38
N ILE A 23 1.88 3.18 2.13
CA ILE A 23 1.28 3.93 1.03
C ILE A 23 0.69 2.94 0.04
N LEU A 24 -0.61 3.03 -0.17
CA LEU A 24 -1.35 2.24 -1.15
C LEU A 24 -1.63 3.11 -2.38
N GLY A 25 -1.32 2.60 -3.56
CA GLY A 25 -1.63 3.29 -4.80
C GLY A 25 -1.46 2.42 -6.04
N PRO A 26 -1.85 2.93 -7.22
CA PRO A 26 -1.82 2.18 -8.46
C PRO A 26 -0.41 1.92 -9.00
N ASN A 27 0.60 2.67 -8.55
CA ASN A 27 1.98 2.52 -8.98
C ASN A 27 2.97 2.91 -7.87
N VAL A 28 3.91 2.01 -7.54
CA VAL A 28 4.97 2.28 -6.53
C VAL A 28 5.94 3.39 -6.93
N ASP A 29 6.15 3.63 -8.24
CA ASP A 29 7.04 4.67 -8.73
C ASP A 29 6.46 6.07 -8.55
N HIS A 30 5.13 6.21 -8.52
CA HIS A 30 4.45 7.48 -8.20
C HIS A 30 4.89 8.01 -6.82
N TRP A 31 5.17 7.10 -5.88
CA TRP A 31 5.54 7.41 -4.51
C TRP A 31 7.04 7.47 -4.28
N LYS A 32 7.87 7.39 -5.33
CA LYS A 32 9.33 7.28 -5.18
C LYS A 32 9.95 8.49 -4.48
N ASP A 33 9.60 9.70 -4.92
CA ASP A 33 10.18 10.91 -4.35
C ASP A 33 9.62 11.21 -2.97
N THR A 34 8.32 11.00 -2.78
CA THR A 34 7.66 11.07 -1.46
C THR A 34 8.28 10.09 -0.46
N GLY A 35 8.48 8.83 -0.87
CA GLY A 35 9.07 7.79 -0.05
C GLY A 35 10.51 8.10 0.35
N LYS A 36 11.33 8.56 -0.60
CA LYS A 36 12.70 9.04 -0.31
C LYS A 36 12.69 10.23 0.65
N LEU A 37 11.80 11.18 0.44
CA LEU A 37 11.71 12.39 1.26
C LEU A 37 11.32 12.05 2.71
N LEU A 38 10.30 11.22 2.91
CA LEU A 38 9.89 10.73 4.24
C LEU A 38 10.99 9.90 4.90
N ALA A 39 11.67 9.02 4.15
CA ALA A 39 12.80 8.26 4.66
C ALA A 39 13.99 9.14 5.07
N SER A 40 14.25 10.22 4.33
CA SER A 40 15.26 11.23 4.68
C SER A 40 14.92 11.97 5.98
N ARG A 41 13.63 12.05 6.33
CA ARG A 41 13.12 12.63 7.59
C ARG A 41 13.10 11.63 8.76
N GLY A 42 13.53 10.39 8.51
CA GLY A 42 13.73 9.37 9.55
C GLY A 42 12.57 8.38 9.70
N PHE A 43 11.58 8.40 8.81
CA PHE A 43 10.49 7.44 8.82
C PHE A 43 10.84 6.19 8.01
N ASN A 44 10.26 5.05 8.37
CA ASN A 44 10.20 3.91 7.46
C ASN A 44 8.98 4.08 6.56
N VAL A 45 9.12 3.77 5.27
CA VAL A 45 8.01 3.89 4.31
C VAL A 45 7.93 2.63 3.48
N MET A 46 6.73 2.10 3.32
CA MET A 46 6.41 1.01 2.41
C MET A 46 5.40 1.50 1.38
N ALA A 47 5.79 1.52 0.11
CA ALA A 47 4.87 1.80 -1.00
C ALA A 47 4.43 0.48 -1.63
N CYS A 48 3.14 0.35 -1.86
CA CYS A 48 2.48 -0.89 -2.27
C CYS A 48 1.62 -0.61 -3.50
N GLN A 49 1.74 -1.50 -4.48
CA GLN A 49 0.91 -1.53 -5.68
C GLN A 49 0.19 -2.87 -5.76
N ARG A 50 -1.14 -2.79 -5.91
CA ARG A 50 -1.97 -3.93 -6.25
C ARG A 50 -1.68 -4.29 -7.70
N VAL A 51 -1.33 -5.56 -7.94
CA VAL A 51 -1.31 -6.10 -9.30
C VAL A 51 -2.74 -6.55 -9.53
N GLN A 52 -3.44 -5.91 -10.47
CA GLN A 52 -4.66 -6.50 -11.00
C GLN A 52 -4.21 -7.71 -11.79
N ASP A 53 -4.66 -8.89 -11.37
CA ASP A 53 -4.55 -10.07 -12.22
C ASP A 53 -5.48 -9.79 -13.42
N ASP A 54 -4.89 -9.39 -14.55
CA ASP A 54 -5.55 -9.47 -15.84
C ASP A 54 -5.75 -10.96 -16.17
N THR A 55 -6.67 -11.60 -15.46
CA THR A 55 -7.26 -12.88 -15.88
C THR A 55 -8.38 -12.56 -16.84
N ASP A 56 -8.03 -11.98 -17.98
CA ASP A 56 -8.88 -11.99 -19.17
C ASP A 56 -8.22 -12.90 -20.20
N ASN A 57 -8.72 -14.13 -20.29
CA ASN A 57 -8.83 -14.81 -21.58
C ASN A 57 -9.95 -15.85 -21.54
N ASN A 58 -10.98 -15.55 -22.35
CA ASN A 58 -12.06 -16.40 -22.86
C ASN A 58 -13.14 -16.86 -21.87
N ASP A 59 -14.28 -16.17 -21.86
CA ASP A 59 -15.39 -16.59 -22.71
C ASP A 59 -16.56 -15.59 -22.67
N ASP A 60 -17.20 -15.47 -23.82
CA ASP A 60 -18.43 -14.73 -24.09
C ASP A 60 -19.45 -14.73 -22.94
N LYS A 61 -19.80 -13.54 -22.42
CA LYS A 61 -21.20 -13.11 -22.19
C LYS A 61 -21.30 -11.68 -21.65
N LYS A 62 -21.57 -10.77 -22.59
CA LYS A 62 -22.66 -9.79 -22.57
C LYS A 62 -23.59 -9.88 -21.33
N HIS A 63 -23.27 -9.22 -20.22
CA HIS A 63 -24.28 -8.81 -19.23
C HIS A 63 -23.76 -7.64 -18.39
N ARG A 64 -24.50 -6.52 -18.50
CA ARG A 64 -24.67 -5.42 -17.54
C ARG A 64 -23.46 -5.05 -16.65
N TYR A 65 -22.95 -3.84 -16.90
CA TYR A 65 -22.44 -2.96 -15.86
C TYR A 65 -23.46 -2.94 -14.70
N ASP A 66 -23.19 -3.71 -13.65
CA ASP A 66 -23.79 -3.56 -12.34
C ASP A 66 -22.64 -3.32 -11.36
N SER A 67 -22.58 -2.09 -10.88
CA SER A 67 -21.63 -1.61 -9.88
C SER A 67 -21.97 -2.22 -8.53
N THR A 68 -21.69 -3.51 -8.34
CA THR A 68 -21.89 -4.21 -7.07
C THR A 68 -20.82 -5.30 -6.89
N THR A 69 -19.62 -4.90 -6.47
CA THR A 69 -18.72 -5.77 -5.68
C THR A 69 -17.65 -4.95 -4.95
N SER A 70 -18.12 -3.95 -4.20
CA SER A 70 -17.33 -3.12 -3.28
C SER A 70 -16.97 -3.84 -1.95
N THR A 71 -17.22 -5.14 -1.83
CA THR A 71 -17.01 -5.92 -0.60
C THR A 71 -15.80 -6.87 -0.67
N GLY A 72 -15.33 -7.28 -1.85
CA GLY A 72 -14.16 -8.16 -1.98
C GLY A 72 -12.83 -7.40 -1.93
N ALA A 73 -12.77 -6.23 -2.60
CA ALA A 73 -11.55 -5.44 -2.67
C ALA A 73 -11.12 -4.84 -1.32
N ALA A 74 -12.09 -4.58 -0.43
CA ALA A 74 -11.86 -4.04 0.92
C ALA A 74 -11.25 -5.08 1.86
N VAL A 75 -11.75 -6.32 1.81
CA VAL A 75 -11.29 -7.43 2.67
C VAL A 75 -9.82 -7.78 2.36
N ASP A 76 -9.42 -7.76 1.09
CA ASP A 76 -8.03 -7.98 0.70
C ASP A 76 -7.08 -6.85 1.16
N GLY A 77 -7.57 -5.62 1.27
CA GLY A 77 -6.76 -4.46 1.66
C GLY A 77 -6.39 -4.49 3.14
N ASP A 78 -7.34 -4.83 3.99
CA ASP A 78 -7.13 -4.93 5.44
C ASP A 78 -6.19 -6.09 5.79
N GLU A 79 -6.40 -7.27 5.19
CA GLU A 79 -5.52 -8.43 5.38
C GLU A 79 -4.09 -8.12 4.92
N LEU A 80 -3.94 -7.37 3.83
CA LEU A 80 -2.65 -6.92 3.36
C LEU A 80 -1.97 -5.99 4.38
N VAL A 81 -2.67 -4.99 4.90
CA VAL A 81 -2.08 -4.08 5.89
C VAL A 81 -1.69 -4.85 7.15
N LEU A 82 -2.53 -5.77 7.63
CA LEU A 82 -2.23 -6.62 8.78
C LEU A 82 -1.01 -7.53 8.55
N SER A 83 -0.91 -8.16 7.38
CA SER A 83 0.24 -9.00 7.03
C SER A 83 1.55 -8.21 6.96
N ILE A 84 1.51 -6.97 6.46
CA ILE A 84 2.66 -6.05 6.46
C ILE A 84 3.07 -5.70 7.89
N LEU A 85 2.11 -5.35 8.74
CA LEU A 85 2.37 -5.01 10.15
C LEU A 85 2.99 -6.19 10.89
N ASP A 86 2.46 -7.40 10.70
CA ASP A 86 2.98 -8.62 11.32
C ASP A 86 4.40 -8.96 10.82
N ALA A 87 4.60 -9.00 9.50
CA ALA A 87 5.88 -9.33 8.88
C ALA A 87 7.00 -8.36 9.27
N LEU A 88 6.69 -7.07 9.42
CA LEU A 88 7.65 -6.03 9.80
C LEU A 88 7.70 -5.77 11.30
N ARG A 89 6.88 -6.48 12.09
CA ARG A 89 6.72 -6.29 13.54
C ARG A 89 6.44 -4.84 13.90
N TRP A 90 5.58 -4.19 13.12
CA TRP A 90 5.12 -2.84 13.37
C TRP A 90 3.82 -2.89 14.18
N ASN A 91 3.81 -2.26 15.36
CA ASN A 91 2.61 -2.21 16.20
C ASN A 91 1.51 -1.28 15.65
N ARG A 92 1.90 -0.33 14.80
CA ARG A 92 1.01 0.65 14.14
C ARG A 92 1.71 1.27 12.95
N ALA A 93 0.94 1.76 11.98
CA ALA A 93 1.42 2.52 10.84
C ALA A 93 0.46 3.67 10.52
N ILE A 94 0.94 4.67 9.78
CA ILE A 94 0.12 5.66 9.11
C ILE A 94 -0.18 5.11 7.72
N LEU A 95 -1.46 4.90 7.43
CA LEU A 95 -1.92 4.46 6.12
C LEU A 95 -2.19 5.68 5.23
N VAL A 96 -1.75 5.62 3.98
CA VAL A 96 -1.95 6.68 2.98
C VAL A 96 -2.51 6.03 1.73
N GLY A 97 -3.80 6.25 1.47
CA GLY A 97 -4.46 5.84 0.23
C GLY A 97 -4.61 7.01 -0.74
N CYS A 98 -4.71 6.71 -2.03
CA CYS A 98 -5.02 7.69 -3.07
C CYS A 98 -6.15 7.16 -3.94
N ASP A 99 -7.10 8.02 -4.30
CA ASP A 99 -8.29 7.70 -5.10
C ASP A 99 -9.08 6.52 -4.52
N ALA A 100 -9.24 5.42 -5.28
CA ALA A 100 -9.99 4.24 -4.88
C ALA A 100 -9.40 3.54 -3.63
N ASP A 101 -8.09 3.68 -3.40
CA ASP A 101 -7.42 3.12 -2.23
C ASP A 101 -7.67 3.96 -0.97
N SER A 102 -8.30 5.14 -1.07
CA SER A 102 -8.69 5.95 0.09
C SER A 102 -9.81 5.30 0.91
N ILE A 103 -10.57 4.37 0.33
CA ILE A 103 -11.63 3.63 1.03
C ILE A 103 -11.03 2.67 2.07
N LEU A 104 -9.77 2.27 1.87
CA LEU A 104 -9.01 1.39 2.76
C LEU A 104 -8.22 2.18 3.84
N ALA A 105 -8.07 3.50 3.69
CA ALA A 105 -7.10 4.32 4.43
C ALA A 105 -7.71 5.09 5.62
#